data_AF-A0A1F2R8F6-F1
#
_entry.id   AF-A0A1F2R8F6-F1
#
_cell.length_a   1.000
_cell.length_b   1.000
_cell.length_c   1.000
_cell.angle_alpha   90.00
_cell.angle_beta   90.00
_cell.angle_gamma   90.00
#
_symmetry.space_group_name_H-M   'P 1'
#
loop_
_entity.id
_entity.type
_entity.pdbx_description
1 polymer ?
#
loop_
_entity_poly.entity_id
_entity_poly.type
_entity_poly.pdbx_seq_one_letter_code
_entity_poly.pdbx_strand_id
1 'polypeptide(L)'
;MLESVIDSIIKAAQHPVVSLLSLAAGILGAIFAVIFFRRSRRYKELVFSMKSTSFVSDYETKIPGLVVLFNDAKIPCVTLTKVVIWNDGPKTITEGDIAKTDHLRFVVSDDCVILDATILKTTRESICFRRSADPATPNKVEIGFEFMDKGDGAILLVTHTERRLSNPVDLKGTIKNSKPIKYCESPRTRGHLNVLSDFATPLLLVPIVTVLLGAQSLRIVGIVGIALCILVFVLGGLLLYYFVKEAVWPDLSAPTLPATLKEYLEPI
;
A
#
# COMPACT_ATOMS: atom_id res chain seq x y z
N MET A 1 -29.20 -14.80 -51.88
CA MET A 1 -27.90 -14.14 -51.68
C MET A 1 -27.65 -13.79 -50.20
N LEU A 2 -28.64 -13.25 -49.48
CA LEU A 2 -28.51 -12.99 -48.04
C LEU A 2 -28.38 -14.28 -47.20
N GLU A 3 -29.21 -15.30 -47.48
CA GLU A 3 -29.17 -16.59 -46.77
C GLU A 3 -27.85 -17.34 -46.95
N SER A 4 -27.26 -17.33 -48.16
CA SER A 4 -25.96 -17.96 -48.42
C SER A 4 -24.80 -17.29 -47.67
N VAL A 5 -24.90 -15.98 -47.43
CA VAL A 5 -23.91 -15.25 -46.62
C VAL A 5 -24.08 -15.59 -45.14
N ILE A 6 -25.31 -15.66 -44.65
CA ILE A 6 -25.62 -16.04 -43.26
C ILE A 6 -25.12 -17.46 -42.96
N ASP A 7 -25.39 -18.43 -43.84
CA ASP A 7 -24.92 -19.82 -43.70
C ASP A 7 -23.38 -19.92 -43.69
N SER A 8 -22.70 -19.10 -44.49
CA SER A 8 -21.24 -19.06 -44.52
C SER A 8 -20.65 -18.52 -43.20
N ILE A 9 -21.31 -17.53 -42.60
CA ILE A 9 -20.93 -16.97 -41.30
C ILE A 9 -21.16 -17.98 -40.17
N ILE A 10 -22.30 -18.68 -40.17
CA ILE A 10 -22.61 -19.69 -39.15
C ILE A 10 -21.61 -20.85 -39.21
N LYS A 11 -21.26 -21.33 -40.40
CA LYS A 11 -20.22 -22.38 -40.57
C LYS A 11 -18.85 -21.92 -40.08
N ALA A 12 -18.49 -20.66 -40.33
CA ALA A 12 -17.24 -20.10 -39.82
C ALA A 12 -17.25 -19.97 -38.28
N ALA A 13 -18.36 -19.56 -37.69
CA ALA A 13 -18.51 -19.42 -36.24
C ALA A 13 -18.46 -20.78 -35.49
N GLN A 14 -18.91 -21.86 -36.14
CA GLN A 14 -18.83 -23.22 -35.60
C GLN A 14 -17.43 -23.83 -35.69
N HIS A 15 -16.48 -23.16 -36.34
CA HIS A 15 -15.12 -23.66 -36.43
C HIS A 15 -14.45 -23.63 -35.04
N PRO A 16 -13.82 -24.73 -34.59
CA PRO A 16 -13.28 -24.83 -33.23
C PRO A 16 -12.23 -23.75 -32.92
N VAL A 17 -11.47 -23.32 -33.93
CA VAL A 17 -10.50 -22.22 -33.80
C VAL A 17 -11.17 -20.88 -33.46
N VAL A 18 -12.32 -20.58 -34.07
CA VAL A 18 -13.05 -19.34 -33.81
C VAL A 18 -13.62 -19.34 -32.39
N SER A 19 -14.13 -20.49 -31.93
CA SER A 19 -14.59 -20.65 -30.55
C SER A 19 -13.46 -20.42 -29.54
N LEU A 20 -12.26 -20.95 -29.79
CA LEU A 20 -11.09 -20.77 -28.93
C LEU A 20 -10.62 -19.31 -28.89
N LEU A 21 -10.58 -18.62 -30.04
CA LEU A 21 -10.22 -17.21 -30.13
C LEU A 21 -11.23 -16.32 -29.40
N SER A 22 -12.53 -16.61 -29.53
CA SER A 22 -13.58 -15.86 -28.84
C SER A 22 -13.50 -16.02 -27.31
N LEU A 23 -13.20 -17.23 -26.83
CA LEU A 23 -13.00 -17.49 -25.40
C LEU A 23 -11.76 -16.74 -24.86
N ALA A 24 -10.64 -16.79 -25.58
CA ALA A 24 -9.43 -16.05 -25.20
C ALA A 24 -9.68 -14.54 -25.17
N ALA A 25 -10.38 -14.00 -26.17
CA ALA A 25 -10.76 -12.59 -26.21
C ALA A 25 -11.70 -12.22 -25.04
N GLY A 26 -12.64 -13.08 -24.69
CA GLY A 26 -13.53 -12.89 -23.54
C GLY A 26 -12.79 -12.86 -22.20
N ILE A 27 -11.83 -13.78 -22.00
CA ILE A 27 -10.98 -13.81 -20.80
C ILE A 27 -10.11 -12.55 -20.72
N LEU A 28 -9.45 -12.16 -21.81
CA LEU A 28 -8.66 -10.93 -21.86
C LEU A 28 -9.53 -9.69 -21.60
N GLY A 29 -10.74 -9.63 -22.19
CA GLY A 29 -11.70 -8.56 -21.95
C GLY A 29 -12.10 -8.44 -20.49
N ALA A 30 -12.39 -9.57 -19.82
CA ALA A 30 -12.70 -9.59 -18.39
C ALA A 30 -11.52 -9.13 -17.53
N ILE A 31 -10.30 -9.57 -17.84
CA ILE A 31 -9.08 -9.15 -17.16
C ILE A 31 -8.88 -7.63 -17.30
N PHE A 32 -8.98 -7.10 -18.53
CA PHE A 32 -8.89 -5.66 -18.78
C PHE A 32 -9.99 -4.89 -18.05
N ALA A 33 -11.24 -5.37 -18.07
CA ALA A 33 -12.34 -4.73 -17.35
C ALA A 33 -12.04 -4.61 -15.85
N VAL A 34 -11.52 -5.66 -15.22
CA VAL A 34 -11.13 -5.63 -13.80
C VAL A 34 -9.97 -4.66 -13.57
N ILE A 35 -8.94 -4.67 -14.41
CA ILE A 35 -7.78 -3.76 -14.30
C ILE A 35 -8.22 -2.30 -14.43
N PHE A 36 -8.99 -1.97 -15.48
CA PHE A 36 -9.51 -0.62 -15.71
C PHE A 36 -10.47 -0.19 -14.60
N PHE A 37 -11.37 -1.06 -14.14
CA PHE A 37 -12.26 -0.75 -13.03
C PHE A 37 -11.49 -0.43 -11.76
N ARG A 38 -10.48 -1.23 -11.40
CA ARG A 38 -9.63 -0.96 -10.23
C ARG A 38 -8.82 0.32 -10.38
N ARG A 39 -8.29 0.59 -11.57
CA ARG A 39 -7.53 1.82 -11.88
C ARG A 39 -8.42 3.07 -11.93
N SER A 40 -9.71 2.91 -12.27
CA SER A 40 -10.68 4.02 -12.36
C SER A 40 -11.11 4.57 -11.00
N ARG A 41 -10.96 3.78 -9.93
CA ARG A 41 -11.35 4.21 -8.58
C ARG A 41 -10.47 5.39 -8.13
N ARG A 42 -11.08 6.57 -8.01
CA ARG A 42 -10.46 7.78 -7.45
C ARG A 42 -10.85 7.90 -5.98
N TYR A 43 -9.89 7.67 -5.08
CA TYR A 43 -10.06 7.84 -3.64
C TYR A 43 -8.85 8.55 -3.05
N LYS A 44 -9.01 9.11 -1.85
CA LYS A 44 -7.94 9.67 -1.04
C LYS A 44 -7.51 8.65 0.00
N GLU A 45 -6.21 8.51 0.22
CA GLU A 45 -5.66 7.57 1.20
C GLU A 45 -4.38 8.16 1.79
N LEU A 46 -4.50 8.67 3.02
CA LEU A 46 -3.37 9.13 3.81
C LEU A 46 -2.80 7.93 4.57
N VAL A 47 -1.51 7.70 4.39
CA VAL A 47 -0.78 6.61 5.05
C VAL A 47 0.31 7.23 5.91
N PHE A 48 0.56 6.63 7.06
CA PHE A 48 1.71 6.96 7.88
C PHE A 48 2.44 5.72 8.37
N SER A 49 3.73 5.89 8.62
CA SER A 49 4.61 4.90 9.22
C SER A 49 5.46 5.60 10.28
N MET A 50 5.80 4.89 11.35
CA MET A 50 6.63 5.45 12.41
C MET A 50 7.68 4.44 12.87
N LYS A 51 8.83 4.97 13.27
CA LYS A 51 9.89 4.25 13.97
C LYS A 51 10.30 5.06 15.17
N SER A 52 10.49 4.39 16.29
CA SER A 52 10.76 5.05 17.57
C SER A 52 12.00 4.49 18.21
N THR A 53 12.78 5.36 18.84
CA THR A 53 13.97 4.99 19.60
C THR A 53 13.98 5.83 20.87
N SER A 54 14.04 5.15 22.02
CA SER A 54 14.26 5.81 23.30
C SER A 54 15.72 6.25 23.34
N PHE A 55 15.97 7.55 23.44
CA PHE A 55 17.33 8.08 23.54
C PHE A 55 17.82 7.99 24.99
N VAL A 56 16.96 8.40 25.93
CA VAL A 56 17.26 8.38 27.36
C VAL A 56 16.01 7.93 28.13
N SER A 57 16.10 6.76 28.77
CA SER A 57 15.05 6.20 29.64
C SER A 57 15.65 5.60 30.90
N ASP A 58 14.93 5.77 32.01
CA ASP A 58 15.25 5.19 33.31
C ASP A 58 16.68 5.50 33.80
N TYR A 59 17.17 6.69 33.48
CA TYR A 59 18.51 7.11 33.89
C TYR A 59 18.60 7.36 35.40
N GLU A 60 17.51 7.76 36.06
CA GLU A 60 17.50 8.00 37.51
C GLU A 60 17.77 6.73 38.32
N THR A 61 17.37 5.56 37.79
CA THR A 61 17.64 4.26 38.43
C THR A 61 19.02 3.73 38.10
N LYS A 62 19.60 4.10 36.94
CA LYS A 62 20.91 3.62 36.48
C LYS A 62 22.07 4.51 36.93
N ILE A 63 21.86 5.82 37.02
CA ILE A 63 22.87 6.84 37.35
C ILE A 63 22.27 7.80 38.38
N PRO A 64 22.43 7.53 39.68
CA PRO A 64 21.94 8.40 40.74
C PRO A 64 22.49 9.82 40.60
N GLY A 65 21.60 10.80 40.59
CA GLY A 65 21.96 12.22 40.48
C GLY A 65 22.04 12.77 39.05
N LEU A 66 21.89 11.94 38.01
CA LEU A 66 21.73 12.45 36.64
C LEU A 66 20.37 13.14 36.51
N VAL A 67 20.35 14.34 35.94
CA VAL A 67 19.13 15.10 35.64
C VAL A 67 19.17 15.49 34.17
N VAL A 68 18.12 15.13 33.43
CA VAL A 68 17.96 15.54 32.04
C VAL A 68 16.98 16.71 31.99
N LEU A 69 17.43 17.82 31.39
CA LEU A 69 16.64 19.02 31.19
C LEU A 69 16.37 19.20 29.71
N PHE A 70 15.16 19.62 29.37
CA PHE A 70 14.78 20.11 28.04
C PHE A 70 14.14 21.47 28.20
N ASN A 71 14.75 22.51 27.61
CA ASN A 71 14.38 23.92 27.82
C ASN A 71 14.21 24.26 29.31
N ASP A 72 15.20 23.90 30.13
CA ASP A 72 15.24 24.11 31.59
C ASP A 72 14.18 23.35 32.41
N ALA A 73 13.33 22.54 31.77
CA ALA A 73 12.37 21.67 32.44
C ALA A 73 12.93 20.25 32.59
N LYS A 74 12.81 19.68 33.80
CA LYS A 74 13.19 18.30 34.06
C LYS A 74 12.23 17.34 33.37
N ILE A 75 12.78 16.42 32.58
CA ILE A 75 11.99 15.44 31.83
C ILE A 75 12.41 14.00 32.16
N PRO A 76 11.45 13.08 32.37
CA PRO A 76 11.76 11.73 32.85
C PRO A 76 12.35 10.81 31.77
N CYS A 77 12.08 11.10 30.50
CA CYS A 77 12.61 10.35 29.36
C CYS A 77 12.48 11.15 28.06
N VAL A 78 13.34 10.83 27.10
CA VAL A 78 13.30 11.39 25.73
C VAL A 78 13.22 10.24 24.75
N THR A 79 12.12 10.21 23.99
CA THR A 79 11.91 9.28 22.89
C THR A 79 11.79 10.07 21.59
N LEU A 80 12.54 9.61 20.58
CA LEU A 80 12.53 10.15 19.24
C LEU A 80 11.69 9.23 18.35
N THR A 81 10.62 9.77 17.78
CA THR A 81 9.79 9.05 16.81
C THR A 81 9.88 9.72 15.45
N LYS A 82 10.53 9.04 14.51
CA LYS A 82 10.55 9.43 13.10
C LYS A 82 9.26 8.95 12.46
N VAL A 83 8.42 9.88 12.02
CA VAL A 83 7.14 9.61 11.35
C VAL A 83 7.25 10.03 9.89
N VAL A 84 6.78 9.19 8.99
CA VAL A 84 6.56 9.59 7.59
C VAL A 84 5.08 9.54 7.27
N ILE A 85 4.57 10.59 6.65
CA ILE A 85 3.18 10.72 6.20
C ILE A 85 3.19 10.98 4.70
N TRP A 86 2.36 10.26 3.94
CA TRP A 86 2.22 10.48 2.51
C TRP A 86 0.83 10.07 2.00
N ASN A 87 0.47 10.61 0.84
CA ASN A 87 -0.74 10.22 0.12
C ASN A 87 -0.42 9.05 -0.84
N ASP A 88 -0.90 7.85 -0.51
CA ASP A 88 -0.78 6.68 -1.40
C ASP A 88 -1.97 6.60 -2.39
N GLY A 89 -3.03 7.35 -2.10
CA GLY A 89 -4.26 7.40 -2.90
C GLY A 89 -4.08 8.12 -4.25
N PRO A 90 -4.87 7.77 -5.27
CA PRO A 90 -4.80 8.39 -6.60
C PRO A 90 -5.42 9.80 -6.70
N LYS A 91 -6.00 10.34 -5.63
CA LYS A 91 -6.62 11.67 -5.60
C LYS A 91 -5.84 12.58 -4.64
N THR A 92 -5.62 13.82 -5.05
CA THR A 92 -5.01 14.88 -4.22
C THR A 92 -5.82 15.10 -2.95
N ILE A 93 -5.09 15.26 -1.83
CA ILE A 93 -5.66 15.67 -0.54
C ILE A 93 -5.31 17.15 -0.38
N THR A 94 -6.31 17.99 -0.14
CA THR A 94 -6.12 19.43 0.08
C THR A 94 -6.48 19.82 1.50
N GLU A 95 -6.06 20.99 1.96
CA GLU A 95 -6.41 21.52 3.29
C GLU A 95 -7.94 21.54 3.51
N GLY A 96 -8.71 21.91 2.48
CA GLY A 96 -10.18 21.93 2.52
C GLY A 96 -10.82 20.54 2.72
N ASP A 97 -10.07 19.47 2.48
CA ASP A 97 -10.53 18.10 2.70
C ASP A 97 -10.41 17.66 4.16
N ILE A 98 -9.63 18.36 4.97
CA ILE A 98 -9.52 18.09 6.41
C ILE A 98 -10.79 18.62 7.10
N ALA A 99 -11.32 17.87 8.06
CA ALA A 99 -12.48 18.27 8.83
C ALA A 99 -12.10 19.40 9.81
N LYS A 100 -12.79 20.54 9.78
CA LYS A 100 -12.52 21.70 10.65
C LYS A 100 -12.73 21.43 12.15
N THR A 101 -13.53 20.42 12.49
CA THR A 101 -13.80 20.01 13.87
C THR A 101 -12.85 18.91 14.36
N ASP A 102 -12.12 18.29 13.45
CA ASP A 102 -11.22 17.18 13.76
C ASP A 102 -9.98 17.24 12.85
N HIS A 103 -9.10 18.20 13.19
CA HIS A 103 -7.84 18.44 12.49
C HIS A 103 -6.90 17.24 12.58
N LEU A 104 -6.01 17.14 11.59
CA LEU A 104 -4.91 16.18 11.63
C LEU A 104 -3.94 16.54 12.74
N ARG A 105 -3.65 15.57 13.62
CA ARG A 105 -2.78 15.78 14.77
C ARG A 105 -2.08 14.50 15.20
N PHE A 106 -0.85 14.64 15.65
CA PHE A 106 -0.16 13.63 16.43
C PHE A 106 -0.62 13.68 17.87
N VAL A 107 -0.81 12.52 18.48
CA VAL A 107 -1.27 12.36 19.85
C VAL A 107 -0.39 11.33 20.55
N VAL A 108 0.13 11.68 21.73
CA VAL A 108 0.76 10.74 22.67
C VAL A 108 -0.19 10.49 23.86
N SER A 109 0.18 9.58 24.77
CA SER A 109 -0.63 9.32 25.98
C SER A 109 -0.86 10.60 26.80
N ASP A 110 -1.97 10.67 27.54
CA ASP A 110 -2.38 11.88 28.25
C ASP A 110 -1.41 12.30 29.38
N ASP A 111 -0.59 11.37 29.88
CA ASP A 111 0.48 11.59 30.85
C ASP A 111 1.83 11.97 30.21
N CYS A 112 1.89 12.01 28.88
CA CYS A 112 3.09 12.30 28.11
C CYS A 112 2.98 13.64 27.37
N VAL A 113 4.14 14.22 27.06
CA VAL A 113 4.25 15.51 26.38
C VAL A 113 5.04 15.35 25.10
N ILE A 114 4.59 16.05 24.04
CA ILE A 114 5.36 16.26 22.83
C ILE A 114 6.21 17.51 23.05
N LEU A 115 7.52 17.33 23.06
CA LEU A 115 8.50 18.37 23.33
C LEU A 115 8.79 19.22 22.08
N ASP A 116 8.91 18.56 20.93
CA ASP A 116 9.06 19.21 19.64
C ASP A 116 8.62 18.27 18.50
N ALA A 117 8.29 18.84 17.34
CA ALA A 117 7.99 18.10 16.13
C ALA A 117 8.71 18.73 14.94
N THR A 118 9.92 18.33 14.63
CA THR A 118 10.69 18.96 13.54
C THR A 118 10.35 18.33 12.19
N ILE A 119 10.12 19.14 11.15
CA ILE A 119 9.97 18.64 9.77
C ILE A 119 11.38 18.39 9.23
N LEU A 120 11.74 17.13 9.02
CA LEU A 120 13.05 16.76 8.48
C LEU A 120 13.09 16.93 6.96
N LYS A 121 12.00 16.55 6.28
CA LYS A 121 11.96 16.52 4.82
C LYS A 121 10.55 16.59 4.29
N THR A 122 10.38 17.22 3.15
CA THR A 122 9.16 17.16 2.34
C THR A 122 9.51 16.67 0.94
N THR A 123 8.55 16.03 0.27
CA THR A 123 8.74 15.60 -1.12
C THR A 123 8.92 16.78 -2.09
N ARG A 124 8.30 17.93 -1.77
CA ARG A 124 8.45 19.22 -2.45
C ARG A 124 8.03 20.34 -1.49
N GLU A 125 8.62 21.53 -1.64
CA GLU A 125 8.32 22.68 -0.78
C GLU A 125 6.89 23.20 -0.94
N SER A 126 6.32 23.08 -2.15
CA SER A 126 4.97 23.56 -2.47
C SER A 126 3.83 22.85 -1.74
N ILE A 127 4.09 21.76 -1.02
CA ILE A 127 3.12 21.13 -0.11
C ILE A 127 2.79 22.06 1.07
N CYS A 128 3.72 22.97 1.41
CA CYS A 128 3.60 23.89 2.52
C CYS A 128 3.20 23.18 3.81
N PHE A 129 3.94 22.12 4.17
CA PHE A 129 3.70 21.34 5.38
C PHE A 129 3.96 22.20 6.62
N ARG A 130 3.01 22.23 7.54
CA ARG A 130 2.99 23.08 8.74
C ARG A 130 2.70 22.24 9.97
N ARG A 131 3.18 22.73 11.10
CA ARG A 131 2.90 22.20 12.43
C ARG A 131 2.43 23.32 13.34
N SER A 132 1.56 23.00 14.28
CA SER A 132 1.17 23.91 15.35
C SER A 132 1.08 23.14 16.66
N ALA A 133 1.74 23.64 17.69
CA ALA A 133 1.65 23.09 19.03
C ALA A 133 0.87 24.09 19.90
N ASP A 134 -0.13 23.60 20.62
CA ASP A 134 -0.90 24.40 21.57
C ASP A 134 -0.35 24.13 22.99
N PRO A 135 0.16 25.16 23.71
CA PRO A 135 0.57 25.02 25.09
C PRO A 135 -0.51 24.45 26.03
N ALA A 136 -1.79 24.63 25.71
CA ALA A 136 -2.90 24.08 26.48
C ALA A 136 -3.06 22.56 26.31
N THR A 137 -2.56 21.98 25.21
CA THR A 137 -2.62 20.53 24.94
C THR A 137 -1.22 20.00 24.58
N PRO A 138 -0.32 19.87 25.58
CA PRO A 138 1.07 19.49 25.34
C PRO A 138 1.24 18.05 24.81
N ASN A 139 0.21 17.22 24.92
CA ASN A 139 0.20 15.85 24.37
C ASN A 139 -0.19 15.79 22.88
N LYS A 140 -0.40 16.93 22.22
CA LYS A 140 -0.89 17.02 20.84
C LYS A 140 -0.08 18.02 20.02
N VAL A 141 0.16 17.66 18.77
CA VAL A 141 0.70 18.59 17.76
C VAL A 141 -0.17 18.48 16.51
N GLU A 142 -0.76 19.59 16.11
CA GLU A 142 -1.51 19.69 14.87
C GLU A 142 -0.55 19.74 13.68
N ILE A 143 -0.95 19.08 12.59
CA ILE A 143 -0.24 19.09 11.32
C ILE A 143 -1.18 19.56 10.21
N GLY A 144 -0.63 20.32 9.27
CA GLY A 144 -1.37 20.84 8.12
C GLY A 144 -0.50 20.87 6.88
N PHE A 145 -1.14 20.98 5.73
CA PHE A 145 -0.50 21.14 4.43
C PHE A 145 -1.52 21.74 3.46
N GLU A 146 -1.06 22.42 2.41
CA GLU A 146 -1.93 23.02 1.41
C GLU A 146 -2.54 21.96 0.49
N PHE A 147 -1.69 21.10 -0.05
CA PHE A 147 -2.08 19.95 -0.84
C PHE A 147 -1.03 18.82 -0.79
N MET A 148 -1.46 17.61 -1.12
CA MET A 148 -0.62 16.42 -1.20
C MET A 148 -1.11 15.54 -2.35
N ASP A 149 -0.38 15.52 -3.47
CA ASP A 149 -0.66 14.64 -4.59
C ASP A 149 -0.26 13.19 -4.29
N LYS A 150 -0.60 12.27 -5.19
CA LYS A 150 -0.17 10.88 -5.06
C LYS A 150 1.37 10.81 -4.99
N GLY A 151 1.88 10.23 -3.91
CA GLY A 151 3.31 10.07 -3.68
C GLY A 151 3.97 11.32 -3.08
N ASP A 152 3.20 12.34 -2.72
CA ASP A 152 3.69 13.45 -1.91
C ASP A 152 3.54 13.14 -0.43
N GLY A 153 4.42 13.74 0.37
CA GLY A 153 4.50 13.50 1.80
C GLY A 153 5.61 14.28 2.50
N ALA A 154 5.77 13.99 3.79
CA ALA A 154 6.77 14.59 4.67
C ALA A 154 7.28 13.58 5.70
N ILE A 155 8.53 13.77 6.13
CA ILE A 155 9.15 13.10 7.27
C ILE A 155 9.23 14.11 8.41
N LEU A 156 8.77 13.70 9.58
CA LEU A 156 8.80 14.46 10.82
C LEU A 156 9.55 13.68 11.89
N LEU A 157 10.29 14.40 12.73
CA LEU A 157 10.88 13.90 13.95
C LEU A 157 10.08 14.45 15.12
N VAL A 158 9.28 13.58 15.73
CA VAL A 158 8.49 13.90 16.92
C VAL A 158 9.32 13.51 18.14
N THR A 159 9.68 14.49 18.95
CA THR A 159 10.38 14.30 20.23
C THR A 159 9.35 14.34 21.34
N HIS A 160 9.26 13.30 22.16
CA HIS A 160 8.21 13.17 23.18
C HIS A 160 8.70 12.35 24.39
N THR A 161 7.92 12.37 25.47
CA THR A 161 8.25 11.71 26.74
C THR A 161 7.56 10.35 26.93
N GLU A 162 7.12 9.70 25.86
CA GLU A 162 6.46 8.38 25.94
C GLU A 162 7.51 7.29 26.13
N ARG A 163 7.33 6.42 27.12
CA ARG A 163 8.23 5.27 27.35
C ARG A 163 7.90 4.09 26.46
N ARG A 164 6.64 3.95 26.06
CA ARG A 164 6.18 2.85 25.22
C ARG A 164 6.71 3.01 23.80
N LEU A 165 7.51 2.06 23.32
CA LEU A 165 8.02 2.07 21.95
C LEU A 165 7.05 1.44 20.94
N SER A 166 6.06 0.66 21.38
CA SER A 166 5.03 0.11 20.50
C SER A 166 3.92 1.14 20.27
N ASN A 167 3.89 1.74 19.09
CA ASN A 167 2.95 2.80 18.71
C ASN A 167 2.89 3.98 19.70
N PRO A 168 4.01 4.69 19.92
CA PRO A 168 4.04 5.82 20.86
C PRO A 168 3.22 7.03 20.41
N VAL A 169 3.02 7.18 19.10
CA VAL A 169 2.39 8.36 18.50
C VAL A 169 1.26 7.90 17.58
N ASP A 170 0.05 8.34 17.89
CA ASP A 170 -1.12 8.15 17.03
C ASP A 170 -1.29 9.35 16.09
N LEU A 171 -1.55 9.09 14.82
CA LEU A 171 -2.04 10.11 13.90
C LEU A 171 -3.58 10.06 13.86
N LYS A 172 -4.21 11.13 14.36
CA LYS A 172 -5.68 11.27 14.40
C LYS A 172 -6.13 12.44 13.54
N GLY A 173 -7.41 12.45 13.19
CA GLY A 173 -8.06 13.47 12.38
C GLY A 173 -8.91 12.86 11.29
N THR A 174 -9.76 13.69 10.67
CA THR A 174 -10.73 13.23 9.68
C THR A 174 -10.50 13.90 8.33
N ILE A 175 -10.41 13.09 7.27
CA ILE A 175 -10.32 13.55 5.89
C ILE A 175 -11.63 13.20 5.17
N LYS A 176 -12.26 14.20 4.54
CA LYS A 176 -13.53 14.05 3.83
C LYS A 176 -13.35 13.22 2.58
N ASN A 177 -14.25 12.26 2.37
CA ASN A 177 -14.26 11.38 1.20
C ASN A 177 -12.94 10.62 1.00
N SER A 178 -12.28 10.23 2.09
CA SER A 178 -11.09 9.39 2.08
C SER A 178 -11.36 8.01 2.67
N LYS A 179 -10.44 7.07 2.42
CA LYS A 179 -10.31 5.91 3.30
C LYS A 179 -9.84 6.37 4.69
N PRO A 180 -10.07 5.56 5.74
CA PRO A 180 -9.46 5.80 7.05
C PRO A 180 -7.94 5.96 6.94
N ILE A 181 -7.36 6.79 7.80
CA ILE A 181 -5.90 6.95 7.89
C ILE A 181 -5.29 5.59 8.21
N LYS A 182 -4.34 5.15 7.40
CA LYS A 182 -3.75 3.82 7.49
C LYS A 182 -2.36 3.88 8.13
N TYR A 183 -2.18 3.16 9.23
CA TYR A 183 -0.86 2.86 9.76
C TYR A 183 -0.20 1.74 8.93
N CYS A 184 1.06 1.93 8.56
CA CYS A 184 1.87 0.96 7.83
C CYS A 184 3.20 0.79 8.55
N GLU A 185 3.46 -0.41 9.07
CA GLU A 185 4.69 -0.71 9.79
C GLU A 185 5.91 -0.70 8.87
N SER A 186 5.80 -1.32 7.69
CA SER A 186 6.89 -1.48 6.72
C SER A 186 6.47 -1.02 5.32
N PRO A 187 6.66 0.26 4.96
CA PRO A 187 6.27 0.75 3.64
C PRO A 187 7.23 0.23 2.55
N ARG A 188 6.67 -0.12 1.40
CA ARG A 188 7.42 -0.72 0.28
C ARG A 188 8.14 0.35 -0.54
N THR A 189 9.39 0.12 -0.93
CA THR A 189 10.09 0.95 -1.91
C THR A 189 9.93 0.40 -3.33
N ARG A 190 9.78 1.29 -4.33
CA ARG A 190 9.44 0.96 -5.73
C ARG A 190 10.50 0.14 -6.52
N GLY A 191 11.52 -0.42 -5.87
CA GLY A 191 12.67 -1.07 -6.52
C GLY A 191 12.78 -2.59 -6.40
N HIS A 192 11.85 -3.28 -5.74
CA HIS A 192 12.04 -4.70 -5.37
C HIS A 192 11.01 -5.64 -6.02
N LEU A 193 10.85 -5.60 -7.34
CA LEU A 193 10.00 -6.56 -8.06
C LEU A 193 10.76 -7.23 -9.19
N ASN A 194 11.65 -8.16 -8.84
CA ASN A 194 12.05 -9.27 -9.73
C ASN A 194 10.95 -10.35 -9.81
N VAL A 195 9.73 -10.06 -9.36
CA VAL A 195 8.57 -10.96 -9.33
C VAL A 195 8.04 -11.28 -10.74
N LEU A 196 8.48 -10.58 -11.78
CA LEU A 196 8.14 -10.95 -13.15
C LEU A 196 9.03 -12.07 -13.73
N SER A 197 10.31 -12.15 -13.35
CA SER A 197 11.23 -13.16 -13.91
C SER A 197 11.06 -14.53 -13.28
N ASP A 198 10.81 -14.59 -11.97
CA ASP A 198 10.80 -15.87 -11.24
C ASP A 198 9.46 -16.62 -11.39
N PHE A 199 8.42 -15.94 -11.89
CA PHE A 199 7.05 -16.44 -11.89
C PHE A 199 6.41 -16.56 -13.28
N ALA A 200 6.99 -15.95 -14.33
CA ALA A 200 6.52 -16.12 -15.72
C ALA A 200 6.81 -17.52 -16.27
N THR A 201 7.84 -18.21 -15.75
CA THR A 201 8.32 -19.50 -16.25
C THR A 201 7.38 -20.67 -15.99
N PRO A 202 6.79 -20.90 -14.79
CA PRO A 202 5.84 -22.00 -14.60
C PRO A 202 4.47 -21.72 -15.26
N LEU A 203 4.02 -20.47 -15.31
CA LEU A 203 2.70 -20.10 -15.87
C LEU A 203 2.63 -20.31 -17.39
N LEU A 204 3.75 -20.14 -18.10
CA LEU A 204 3.84 -20.38 -19.54
C LEU A 204 4.08 -21.87 -19.89
N LEU A 205 4.81 -22.63 -19.06
CA LEU A 205 5.20 -24.01 -19.38
C LEU A 205 4.08 -25.04 -19.17
N VAL A 206 3.27 -24.90 -18.12
CA VAL A 206 2.18 -25.85 -17.80
C VAL A 206 1.13 -25.98 -18.92
N PRO A 207 0.62 -24.90 -19.55
CA PRO A 207 -0.31 -25.02 -20.68
C PRO A 207 0.37 -25.60 -21.94
N ILE A 208 1.66 -25.32 -22.16
CA ILE A 208 2.41 -25.85 -23.31
C ILE A 208 2.60 -27.37 -23.17
N VAL A 209 2.98 -27.85 -21.97
CA VAL A 209 3.17 -29.29 -21.70
C VAL A 209 1.85 -30.06 -21.80
N THR A 210 0.74 -29.48 -21.33
CA THR A 210 -0.59 -30.12 -21.41
C THR A 210 -1.12 -30.20 -22.85
N VAL A 211 -0.87 -29.18 -23.68
CA VAL A 211 -1.18 -29.23 -25.13
C VAL A 211 -0.31 -30.27 -25.85
N LEU A 212 0.98 -30.39 -25.50
CA LEU A 212 1.89 -31.36 -26.09
C LEU A 212 1.52 -32.82 -25.75
N LEU A 213 1.09 -33.08 -24.51
CA LEU A 213 0.63 -34.42 -24.09
C LEU A 213 -0.74 -34.77 -24.68
N GLY A 214 -1.64 -33.78 -24.86
CA GLY A 214 -2.95 -33.97 -25.48
C GLY A 214 -2.89 -34.26 -26.99
N ALA A 215 -1.87 -33.76 -27.69
CA ALA A 215 -1.70 -33.96 -29.13
C ALA A 215 -1.40 -35.43 -29.53
N GLN A 216 -0.94 -36.27 -28.60
CA GLN A 216 -0.56 -37.67 -28.90
C GLN A 216 -1.71 -38.69 -28.80
N SER A 217 -2.87 -38.36 -28.24
CA SER A 217 -3.92 -39.36 -27.90
C SER A 217 -5.26 -39.19 -28.65
N LEU A 218 -5.21 -38.69 -29.89
CA LEU A 218 -6.37 -38.64 -30.79
C LEU A 218 -6.75 -40.04 -31.28
N ARG A 219 -7.61 -40.74 -30.54
CA ARG A 219 -8.55 -41.71 -31.14
C ARG A 219 -9.78 -42.09 -30.29
N ILE A 220 -9.79 -41.94 -28.97
CA ILE A 220 -11.00 -42.24 -28.14
C ILE A 220 -11.27 -41.18 -27.02
N VAL A 221 -10.39 -40.20 -26.80
CA VAL A 221 -10.31 -39.43 -25.54
C VAL A 221 -10.73 -37.95 -25.71
N GLY A 222 -11.58 -37.62 -26.68
CA GLY A 222 -11.90 -36.21 -27.02
C GLY A 222 -12.60 -35.44 -25.89
N ILE A 223 -13.75 -35.93 -25.42
CA ILE A 223 -14.56 -35.25 -24.39
C ILE A 223 -13.90 -35.35 -23.02
N VAL A 224 -13.38 -36.54 -22.66
CA VAL A 224 -12.68 -36.76 -21.38
C VAL A 224 -11.38 -35.94 -21.31
N GLY A 225 -10.65 -35.83 -22.43
CA GLY A 225 -9.44 -35.00 -22.52
C GLY A 225 -9.75 -33.52 -22.38
N ILE A 226 -10.81 -33.02 -23.04
CA ILE A 226 -11.27 -31.64 -22.87
C ILE A 226 -11.67 -31.37 -21.42
N ALA A 227 -12.43 -32.27 -20.79
CA ALA A 227 -12.83 -32.14 -19.39
C ALA A 227 -11.62 -32.13 -18.43
N LEU A 228 -10.61 -32.97 -18.69
CA LEU A 228 -9.37 -33.01 -17.92
C LEU A 228 -8.55 -31.71 -18.09
N CYS A 229 -8.46 -31.19 -19.31
CA CYS A 229 -7.80 -29.91 -19.59
C CYS A 229 -8.49 -28.74 -18.87
N ILE A 230 -9.84 -28.72 -18.89
CA ILE A 230 -10.61 -27.72 -18.14
C ILE A 230 -10.35 -27.87 -16.64
N LEU A 231 -10.36 -29.09 -16.11
CA LEU A 231 -10.10 -29.35 -14.68
C LEU A 231 -8.71 -28.89 -14.26
N VAL A 232 -7.67 -29.20 -15.05
CA VAL A 232 -6.29 -28.76 -14.80
C VAL A 232 -6.18 -27.24 -14.87
N PHE A 233 -6.85 -26.60 -15.83
CA PHE A 233 -6.87 -25.14 -15.93
C PHE A 233 -7.56 -24.48 -14.73
N VAL A 234 -8.69 -25.04 -14.29
CA VAL A 234 -9.42 -24.55 -13.11
C VAL A 234 -8.60 -24.74 -11.84
N LEU A 235 -8.03 -25.93 -11.62
CA LEU A 235 -7.19 -26.20 -10.45
C LEU A 235 -5.91 -25.36 -10.45
N GLY A 236 -5.26 -25.21 -11.62
CA GLY A 236 -4.09 -24.34 -11.79
C GLY A 236 -4.43 -22.87 -11.54
N GLY A 237 -5.58 -22.40 -12.03
CA GLY A 237 -6.08 -21.05 -11.78
C GLY A 237 -6.41 -20.80 -10.30
N LEU A 238 -7.01 -21.78 -9.61
CA LEU A 238 -7.29 -21.70 -8.17
C LEU A 238 -6.01 -21.69 -7.33
N LEU A 239 -5.03 -22.54 -7.67
CA LEU A 239 -3.73 -22.55 -7.03
C LEU A 239 -2.99 -21.23 -7.26
N LEU A 240 -2.98 -20.71 -8.49
CA LEU A 240 -2.42 -19.41 -8.81
C LEU A 240 -3.13 -18.29 -8.03
N TYR A 241 -4.46 -18.32 -7.95
CA TYR A 241 -5.22 -17.36 -7.18
C TYR A 241 -4.85 -17.39 -5.69
N TYR A 242 -4.82 -18.58 -5.08
CA TYR A 242 -4.44 -18.74 -3.68
C TYR A 242 -3.01 -18.28 -3.43
N PHE A 243 -2.09 -18.64 -4.32
CA PHE A 243 -0.69 -18.22 -4.23
C PHE A 243 -0.52 -16.70 -4.38
N VAL A 244 -1.16 -16.09 -5.39
CA VAL A 244 -1.15 -14.63 -5.57
C VAL A 244 -1.74 -13.94 -4.34
N LYS A 245 -2.81 -14.49 -3.77
CA LYS A 245 -3.46 -13.96 -2.56
C LYS A 245 -2.57 -14.02 -1.32
N GLU A 246 -1.87 -15.13 -1.08
CA GLU A 246 -1.08 -15.31 0.15
C GLU A 246 0.35 -14.79 0.02
N ALA A 247 1.03 -15.07 -1.10
CA ALA A 247 2.46 -14.77 -1.26
C ALA A 247 2.73 -13.38 -1.84
N VAL A 248 1.88 -12.90 -2.76
CA VAL A 248 2.16 -11.68 -3.54
C VAL A 248 1.29 -10.50 -3.12
N TRP A 249 0.05 -10.77 -2.71
CA TRP A 249 -0.91 -9.74 -2.34
C TRP A 249 -0.47 -8.88 -1.16
N PRO A 250 0.10 -9.43 -0.06
CA PRO A 250 0.55 -8.61 1.06
C PRO A 250 1.54 -7.52 0.60
N ASP A 251 2.56 -7.91 -0.17
CA ASP A 251 3.59 -7.01 -0.69
C ASP A 251 3.08 -6.05 -1.76
N LEU A 252 2.16 -6.49 -2.62
CA LEU A 252 1.53 -5.63 -3.61
C LEU A 252 0.57 -4.60 -2.99
N SER A 253 -0.08 -4.97 -1.89
CA SER A 253 -1.05 -4.14 -1.16
C SER A 253 -0.39 -3.18 -0.16
N ALA A 254 0.90 -3.36 0.12
CA ALA A 254 1.68 -2.44 0.93
C ALA A 254 1.77 -1.07 0.24
N PRO A 255 1.43 0.02 0.95
CA PRO A 255 1.59 1.38 0.47
C PRO A 255 3.03 1.65 0.00
N THR A 256 3.15 2.42 -1.07
CA THR A 256 4.46 2.70 -1.69
C THR A 256 5.07 3.97 -1.13
N LEU A 257 6.24 3.84 -0.49
CA LEU A 257 7.00 4.99 -0.01
C LEU A 257 7.56 5.77 -1.21
N PRO A 258 7.36 7.10 -1.26
CA PRO A 258 7.97 7.94 -2.27
C PRO A 258 9.51 7.83 -2.24
N ALA A 259 10.14 7.80 -3.41
CA ALA A 259 11.59 7.63 -3.51
C ALA A 259 12.37 8.77 -2.82
N THR A 260 11.80 9.98 -2.81
CA THR A 260 12.32 11.18 -2.14
C THR A 260 12.31 11.06 -0.61
N LEU A 261 11.48 10.18 -0.05
CA LEU A 261 11.35 9.93 1.39
C LEU A 261 12.08 8.67 1.85
N LYS A 262 12.94 8.06 1.02
CA LYS A 262 13.72 6.85 1.39
C LYS A 262 14.58 7.03 2.64
N GLU A 263 14.98 8.26 2.96
CA GLU A 263 15.70 8.63 4.18
C GLU A 263 14.95 8.25 5.47
N TYR A 264 13.63 8.05 5.41
CA TYR A 264 12.88 7.44 6.51
C TYR A 264 13.38 6.05 6.90
N LEU A 265 13.95 5.30 5.96
CA LEU A 265 14.44 3.94 6.21
C LEU A 265 15.77 3.92 6.96
N GLU A 266 16.53 5.01 6.90
CA GLU A 266 17.78 5.15 7.63
C GLU A 266 17.50 5.21 9.15
N PRO A 267 18.40 4.63 9.98
CA PRO A 267 18.27 4.68 11.43
C PRO A 267 18.23 6.12 11.95
N ILE A 268 17.62 6.28 13.14
CA ILE A 268 17.58 7.54 13.89
C ILE A 268 18.93 7.76 14.55
#